data_AF-A0A450RWM3-F1
#
_entry.id   AF-A0A450RWM3-F1
#
_cell.length_a   1.000
_cell.length_b   1.000
_cell.length_c   1.000
_cell.angle_alpha   90.00
_cell.angle_beta   90.00
_cell.angle_gamma   90.00
#
_symmetry.space_group_name_H-M   'P 1'
#
loop_
_entity.id
_entity.type
_entity.pdbx_description
1 polymer ?
#
loop_
_entity_poly.entity_id
_entity_poly.type
_entity_poly.pdbx_seq_one_letter_code
_entity_poly.pdbx_strand_id
1 'polypeptide(L)'
;MHINQSIEPQDEELLLHPPKTGGRRWVKVTLGIMVILLAAWYFLGGDGQKGSNTEAPDQQGRQNPATGGLAPSRHLIPLVVSEGGSKPSPSPLSTVARKGDKAREFIKALRDQEGEIDLDGIFERAEQFKDEEMLVDAHLMYFFAAKQGHAESALILGSMYDPDHTLETPNVVEDPSWTQAYKWYVKAADGGNEAARERLKYLRKEVERAAAKGNSEATRLILQWR
;
A
#
# COMPACT_ATOMS: atom_id res chain seq x y z
N MET A 1 59.61 56.95 10.60
CA MET A 1 58.37 57.09 11.40
C MET A 1 57.35 57.83 10.55
N HIS A 2 56.31 57.17 10.05
CA HIS A 2 55.01 57.76 9.79
C HIS A 2 54.01 56.61 9.58
N ILE A 3 53.01 56.57 10.46
CA ILE A 3 51.89 55.64 10.48
C ILE A 3 50.81 56.24 9.60
N ASN A 4 50.29 55.50 8.63
CA ASN A 4 49.09 55.84 7.87
C ASN A 4 48.35 54.52 7.58
N GLN A 5 47.29 54.22 8.32
CA GLN A 5 45.89 54.63 8.16
C GLN A 5 45.07 53.52 7.50
N SER A 6 44.23 52.90 8.32
CA SER A 6 43.19 51.94 7.99
C SER A 6 42.13 52.58 7.10
N ILE A 7 41.83 51.96 5.95
CA ILE A 7 40.55 52.06 5.26
C ILE A 7 40.26 50.66 4.66
N GLU A 8 39.20 50.04 5.16
CA GLU A 8 38.53 48.86 4.61
C GLU A 8 37.87 49.22 3.27
N PRO A 9 37.74 48.27 2.31
CA PRO A 9 36.40 47.71 2.14
C PRO A 9 36.38 46.21 1.79
N GLN A 10 35.51 45.50 2.51
CA GLN A 10 34.47 44.60 1.99
C GLN A 10 34.88 43.25 1.36
N ASP A 11 34.74 42.21 2.18
CA ASP A 11 33.69 41.19 2.02
C ASP A 11 33.25 40.86 0.58
N GLU A 12 33.97 40.00 -0.15
CA GLU A 12 33.34 39.32 -1.31
C GLU A 12 34.04 38.03 -1.81
N GLU A 13 34.57 37.17 -0.94
CA GLU A 13 34.97 35.82 -1.39
C GLU A 13 34.79 34.72 -0.34
N LEU A 14 33.64 34.71 0.34
CA LEU A 14 33.26 33.61 1.23
C LEU A 14 32.47 32.53 0.47
N LEU A 15 33.21 31.57 -0.07
CA LEU A 15 32.86 30.14 -0.12
C LEU A 15 31.48 29.75 -0.68
N LEU A 16 31.39 29.60 -2.01
CA LEU A 16 30.35 28.78 -2.64
C LEU A 16 30.66 27.28 -2.46
N HIS A 17 30.46 26.78 -1.24
CA HIS A 17 30.20 25.36 -1.01
C HIS A 17 28.71 25.20 -0.65
N PRO A 18 27.89 24.55 -1.49
CA PRO A 18 26.52 24.25 -1.09
C PRO A 18 26.56 23.22 0.05
N PRO A 19 25.82 23.43 1.16
CA PRO A 19 25.75 22.42 2.20
C PRO A 19 24.99 21.20 1.67
N LYS A 20 25.70 20.09 1.45
CA LYS A 20 25.11 18.74 1.38
C LYS A 20 24.45 18.46 2.73
N THR A 21 23.15 18.72 2.83
CA THR A 21 22.33 18.43 4.02
C THR A 21 21.23 17.43 3.65
N GLY A 22 21.14 16.39 4.49
CA GLY A 22 20.38 15.17 4.25
C GLY A 22 18.88 15.37 4.02
N GLY A 23 18.34 14.43 3.24
CA GLY A 23 16.96 14.40 2.77
C GLY A 23 15.91 14.42 3.89
N ARG A 24 14.72 14.91 3.49
CA ARG A 24 13.46 15.07 4.24
C ARG A 24 13.16 16.45 4.82
N ARG A 25 14.14 17.32 5.13
CA ARG A 25 13.83 18.70 5.57
C ARG A 25 13.57 19.67 4.41
N TRP A 26 14.36 19.58 3.34
CA TRP A 26 14.15 20.39 2.13
C TRP A 26 12.86 20.05 1.38
N VAL A 27 12.45 18.77 1.38
CA VAL A 27 11.20 18.33 0.74
C VAL A 27 9.97 18.96 1.40
N LYS A 28 10.01 19.21 2.72
CA LYS A 28 8.93 19.90 3.43
C LYS A 28 8.88 21.40 3.13
N VAL A 29 10.05 22.02 2.93
CA VAL A 29 10.15 23.43 2.55
C VAL A 29 9.65 23.64 1.11
N THR A 30 10.03 22.78 0.17
CA THR A 30 9.54 22.86 -1.21
C THR A 30 8.04 22.56 -1.31
N LEU A 31 7.53 21.60 -0.55
CA LEU A 31 6.09 21.31 -0.49
C LEU A 31 5.29 22.48 0.10
N GLY A 32 5.81 23.14 1.13
CA GLY A 32 5.20 24.34 1.72
C GLY A 32 5.08 25.49 0.71
N ILE A 33 6.15 25.75 -0.06
CA ILE A 33 6.15 26.78 -1.10
C ILE A 33 5.13 26.44 -2.21
N MET A 34 5.04 25.17 -2.63
CA MET A 34 4.11 24.74 -3.67
C MET A 34 2.64 24.92 -3.26
N VAL A 35 2.29 24.60 -2.00
CA VAL A 35 0.93 24.77 -1.47
C VAL A 35 0.53 26.24 -1.40
N ILE A 36 1.47 27.13 -1.02
CA ILE A 36 1.23 28.58 -1.00
C ILE A 36 0.98 29.12 -2.41
N LEU A 37 1.75 28.66 -3.41
CA LEU A 37 1.55 29.05 -4.80
C LEU A 37 0.21 28.54 -5.37
N LEU A 38 -0.20 27.31 -5.03
CA LEU A 38 -1.51 26.77 -5.43
C LEU A 38 -2.68 27.51 -4.76
N ALA A 39 -2.53 27.88 -3.48
CA ALA A 39 -3.54 28.67 -2.77
C ALA A 39 -3.65 30.09 -3.34
N ALA A 40 -2.52 30.71 -3.71
CA ALA A 40 -2.52 32.01 -4.37
C ALA A 40 -3.17 31.95 -5.76
N TRP A 41 -2.93 30.90 -6.55
CA TRP A 41 -3.62 30.68 -7.82
C TRP A 41 -5.12 30.49 -7.63
N TYR A 42 -5.52 29.74 -6.59
CA TYR A 42 -6.93 29.50 -6.28
C TYR A 42 -7.66 30.76 -5.77
N PHE A 43 -6.99 31.62 -4.98
CA PHE A 43 -7.60 32.82 -4.38
C PHE A 43 -7.47 34.09 -5.23
N LEU A 44 -6.50 34.15 -6.16
CA LEU A 44 -6.23 35.34 -6.98
C LEU A 44 -6.46 35.12 -8.49
N GLY A 45 -6.71 33.88 -8.92
CA GLY A 45 -6.99 33.53 -10.32
C GLY A 45 -8.50 33.47 -10.61
N GLY A 46 -9.21 34.59 -10.41
CA GLY A 46 -10.66 34.63 -10.53
C GLY A 46 -11.19 35.92 -11.14
N ASP A 47 -10.63 36.37 -12.27
CA ASP A 47 -11.26 37.42 -13.06
C ASP A 47 -11.14 37.16 -14.57
N GLY A 48 -12.30 37.09 -15.23
CA GLY A 48 -12.41 37.49 -16.63
C GLY A 48 -13.03 36.49 -17.61
N GLN A 49 -14.36 36.31 -17.56
CA GLN A 49 -15.17 36.56 -18.76
C GLN A 49 -16.66 36.75 -18.45
N LYS A 50 -17.09 38.00 -18.55
CA LYS A 50 -18.49 38.40 -18.76
C LYS A 50 -18.87 38.09 -20.20
N GLY A 51 -20.10 37.62 -20.40
CA GLY A 51 -20.73 37.54 -21.72
C GLY A 51 -22.11 36.90 -21.62
N SER A 52 -23.11 37.72 -21.29
CA SER A 52 -24.53 37.41 -21.22
C SER A 52 -25.08 36.93 -22.57
N ASN A 53 -26.06 36.02 -22.54
CA ASN A 53 -27.44 36.35 -22.88
C ASN A 53 -28.39 35.19 -22.53
N THR A 54 -29.39 35.54 -21.75
CA THR A 54 -30.60 34.76 -21.48
C THR A 54 -31.61 35.08 -22.56
N GLU A 55 -32.17 34.05 -23.20
CA GLU A 55 -33.51 34.12 -23.80
C GLU A 55 -34.16 32.74 -23.69
N ALA A 56 -35.38 32.74 -23.19
CA ALA A 56 -36.37 31.66 -23.19
C ALA A 56 -37.74 32.35 -23.38
N PRO A 57 -38.87 31.65 -23.62
CA PRO A 57 -39.10 30.28 -24.12
C PRO A 57 -40.08 30.27 -25.32
N ASP A 58 -40.39 29.11 -25.91
CA ASP A 58 -41.78 28.85 -26.32
C ASP A 58 -42.14 27.36 -26.47
N GLN A 59 -43.45 27.11 -26.29
CA GLN A 59 -44.07 25.82 -25.98
C GLN A 59 -44.50 24.96 -27.19
N GLN A 60 -45.04 23.77 -26.85
CA GLN A 60 -45.95 22.86 -27.57
C GLN A 60 -45.27 21.59 -28.14
N GLY A 61 -45.82 20.39 -28.01
CA GLY A 61 -47.14 20.00 -27.55
C GLY A 61 -47.22 18.52 -27.13
N ARG A 62 -48.27 18.31 -26.35
CA ARG A 62 -48.90 17.14 -25.76
C ARG A 62 -48.96 15.81 -26.55
N GLN A 63 -48.96 14.75 -25.73
CA GLN A 63 -49.90 13.60 -25.68
C GLN A 63 -49.52 12.26 -26.34
N ASN A 64 -49.32 11.26 -25.47
CA ASN A 64 -49.62 9.84 -25.68
C ASN A 64 -51.13 9.61 -25.81
N PRO A 65 -51.54 8.45 -26.37
CA PRO A 65 -52.38 7.57 -25.55
C PRO A 65 -52.05 6.07 -25.67
N ALA A 66 -52.38 5.36 -24.58
CA ALA A 66 -52.61 3.91 -24.54
C ALA A 66 -53.81 3.53 -25.43
N THR A 67 -54.04 2.30 -25.90
CA THR A 67 -54.45 1.12 -25.11
C THR A 67 -54.72 -0.07 -26.06
N GLY A 68 -54.38 -1.30 -25.63
CA GLY A 68 -55.25 -2.48 -25.79
C GLY A 68 -55.22 -3.30 -27.10
N GLY A 69 -54.94 -4.60 -26.99
CA GLY A 69 -55.23 -5.57 -28.05
C GLY A 69 -54.71 -6.98 -27.77
N LEU A 70 -55.62 -7.94 -27.66
CA LEU A 70 -55.44 -9.33 -27.23
C LEU A 70 -54.79 -10.26 -28.29
N ALA A 71 -53.86 -11.11 -27.82
CA ALA A 71 -53.76 -12.57 -28.04
C ALA A 71 -53.44 -13.14 -29.47
N PRO A 72 -53.20 -14.46 -29.64
CA PRO A 72 -51.93 -14.97 -30.18
C PRO A 72 -52.10 -15.80 -31.47
N SER A 73 -51.02 -16.08 -32.20
CA SER A 73 -51.02 -17.19 -33.18
C SER A 73 -49.64 -17.81 -33.37
N ARG A 74 -49.65 -19.14 -33.16
CA ARG A 74 -48.62 -20.16 -33.36
C ARG A 74 -48.14 -20.17 -34.82
N HIS A 75 -46.89 -20.58 -35.08
CA HIS A 75 -46.46 -21.48 -36.17
C HIS A 75 -45.02 -21.97 -35.84
N LEU A 76 -44.88 -23.23 -35.38
CA LEU A 76 -44.35 -24.40 -36.14
C LEU A 76 -42.81 -24.55 -36.11
N ILE A 77 -42.34 -25.56 -35.34
CA ILE A 77 -41.01 -26.22 -35.34
C ILE A 77 -40.97 -27.17 -36.60
N PRO A 78 -39.86 -27.75 -37.15
CA PRO A 78 -38.60 -28.17 -36.49
C PRO A 78 -37.25 -28.27 -37.31
N LEU A 79 -36.20 -28.69 -36.58
CA LEU A 79 -35.15 -29.68 -36.95
C LEU A 79 -33.73 -29.22 -37.43
N VAL A 80 -32.73 -29.50 -36.57
CA VAL A 80 -31.38 -30.10 -36.83
C VAL A 80 -30.35 -29.26 -37.62
N VAL A 81 -29.15 -28.94 -37.10
CA VAL A 81 -27.94 -29.79 -36.99
C VAL A 81 -26.96 -29.28 -35.91
N SER A 82 -26.26 -30.23 -35.30
CA SER A 82 -25.17 -30.17 -34.33
C SER A 82 -23.80 -29.88 -34.96
N GLU A 83 -23.01 -28.97 -34.37
CA GLU A 83 -21.54 -29.04 -34.24
C GLU A 83 -21.19 -28.20 -32.99
N GLY A 84 -20.55 -28.70 -31.95
CA GLY A 84 -19.24 -29.34 -31.97
C GLY A 84 -18.33 -28.48 -31.10
N GLY A 85 -18.38 -28.69 -29.78
CA GLY A 85 -17.65 -27.89 -28.81
C GLY A 85 -16.14 -28.06 -28.93
N SER A 86 -15.43 -26.97 -29.22
CA SER A 86 -14.01 -26.81 -28.94
C SER A 86 -13.84 -25.71 -27.89
N LYS A 87 -13.81 -26.15 -26.64
CA LYS A 87 -13.33 -25.38 -25.49
C LYS A 87 -11.91 -24.90 -25.83
N PRO A 88 -11.58 -23.59 -25.80
CA PRO A 88 -10.20 -23.19 -26.00
C PRO A 88 -9.39 -23.72 -24.81
N SER A 89 -8.52 -24.70 -25.10
CA SER A 89 -7.48 -25.16 -24.20
C SER A 89 -6.51 -23.98 -23.95
N PRO A 90 -6.20 -23.61 -22.70
CA PRO A 90 -5.20 -22.59 -22.46
C PRO A 90 -3.82 -23.17 -22.78
N SER A 91 -3.26 -22.76 -23.92
CA SER A 91 -1.84 -22.91 -24.22
C SER A 91 -1.00 -22.28 -23.09
N PRO A 92 0.19 -22.83 -22.78
CA PRO A 92 0.99 -22.37 -21.67
C PRO A 92 1.45 -20.94 -21.97
N LEU A 93 0.93 -19.99 -21.18
CA LEU A 93 1.39 -18.61 -21.21
C LEU A 93 2.90 -18.61 -20.94
N SER A 94 3.67 -18.07 -21.88
CA SER A 94 5.00 -17.52 -21.57
C SER A 94 4.78 -16.36 -20.61
N THR A 95 4.74 -16.66 -19.32
CA THR A 95 4.46 -15.69 -18.26
C THR A 95 5.68 -14.81 -18.07
N VAL A 96 5.56 -13.52 -18.40
CA VAL A 96 6.41 -12.50 -17.77
C VAL A 96 6.21 -12.69 -16.26
N ALA A 97 7.25 -13.13 -15.56
CA ALA A 97 7.16 -13.47 -14.14
C ALA A 97 6.72 -12.22 -13.36
N ARG A 98 5.53 -12.29 -12.74
CA ARG A 98 5.04 -11.23 -11.85
C ARG A 98 5.64 -11.42 -10.47
N LYS A 99 5.76 -10.33 -9.71
CA LYS A 99 6.18 -10.37 -8.31
C LYS A 99 5.29 -11.34 -7.53
N GLY A 100 5.88 -12.25 -6.75
CA GLY A 100 5.14 -13.25 -5.98
C GLY A 100 4.82 -14.55 -6.72
N ASP A 101 5.08 -14.67 -8.02
CA ASP A 101 4.74 -15.89 -8.77
C ASP A 101 5.54 -17.10 -8.29
N LYS A 102 6.83 -16.95 -7.98
CA LYS A 102 7.67 -18.07 -7.51
C LYS A 102 7.20 -18.58 -6.15
N ALA A 103 6.87 -17.69 -5.21
CA ALA A 103 6.33 -18.08 -3.93
C ALA A 103 4.97 -18.78 -4.06
N ARG A 104 4.08 -18.30 -4.94
CA ARG A 104 2.77 -18.93 -5.18
C ARG A 104 2.91 -20.32 -5.77
N GLU A 105 3.82 -20.50 -6.72
CA GLU A 105 4.12 -21.80 -7.30
C GLU A 105 4.66 -22.78 -6.25
N PHE A 106 5.62 -22.34 -5.43
CA PHE A 106 6.19 -23.15 -4.36
C PHE A 106 5.13 -23.53 -3.30
N ILE A 107 4.34 -22.56 -2.82
CA ILE A 107 3.25 -22.82 -1.85
C ILE A 107 2.21 -23.76 -2.43
N LYS A 108 1.91 -23.66 -3.74
CA LYS A 108 0.98 -24.60 -4.40
C LYS A 108 1.58 -26.01 -4.39
N ALA A 109 2.83 -26.17 -4.80
CA ALA A 109 3.50 -27.47 -4.79
C ALA A 109 3.52 -28.13 -3.40
N LEU A 110 3.77 -27.34 -2.34
CA LEU A 110 3.71 -27.84 -0.96
C LEU A 110 2.33 -28.31 -0.52
N ARG A 111 1.26 -27.67 -0.99
CA ARG A 111 -0.12 -28.09 -0.68
C ARG A 111 -0.55 -29.33 -1.45
N ASP A 112 0.04 -29.55 -2.61
CA ASP A 112 -0.22 -30.72 -3.45
C ASP A 112 0.58 -31.94 -2.97
N GLN A 113 1.61 -31.75 -2.13
CA GLN A 113 2.35 -32.84 -1.49
C GLN A 113 1.54 -33.46 -0.33
N GLU A 114 1.44 -34.78 -0.33
CA GLU A 114 0.91 -35.52 0.83
C GLU A 114 1.99 -35.60 1.92
N GLY A 115 1.71 -35.05 3.10
CA GLY A 115 2.64 -35.10 4.23
C GLY A 115 2.52 -33.91 5.17
N GLU A 116 3.34 -33.91 6.21
CA GLU A 116 3.52 -32.75 7.08
C GLU A 116 4.34 -31.68 6.34
N ILE A 117 3.91 -30.42 6.46
CA ILE A 117 4.59 -29.30 5.81
C ILE A 117 5.76 -28.87 6.68
N ASP A 118 6.97 -28.95 6.12
CA ASP A 118 8.19 -28.44 6.76
C ASP A 118 8.19 -26.90 6.79
N LEU A 119 7.85 -26.35 7.97
CA LEU A 119 7.76 -24.91 8.18
C LEU A 119 9.13 -24.23 8.26
N ASP A 120 10.15 -24.93 8.74
CA ASP A 120 11.51 -24.42 8.84
C ASP A 120 12.10 -24.28 7.42
N GLY A 121 11.90 -25.29 6.57
CA GLY A 121 12.29 -25.22 5.16
C GLY A 121 11.57 -24.11 4.37
N ILE A 122 10.31 -23.82 4.69
CA ILE A 122 9.60 -22.65 4.10
C ILE A 122 10.23 -21.34 4.55
N PHE A 123 10.61 -21.23 5.83
CA PHE A 123 11.27 -20.04 6.34
C PHE A 123 12.64 -19.82 5.67
N GLU A 124 13.46 -20.86 5.55
CA GLU A 124 14.73 -20.79 4.85
C GLU A 124 14.56 -20.36 3.39
N ARG A 125 13.53 -20.85 2.71
CA ARG A 125 13.24 -20.44 1.34
C ARG A 125 12.77 -19.00 1.25
N ALA A 126 12.05 -18.50 2.25
CA ALA A 126 11.67 -17.10 2.35
C ALA A 126 12.90 -16.19 2.55
N GLU A 127 13.87 -16.62 3.37
CA GLU A 127 15.14 -15.93 3.57
C GLU A 127 15.96 -15.90 2.27
N GLN A 128 15.99 -17.00 1.51
CA GLN A 128 16.60 -17.01 0.17
C GLN A 128 15.94 -16.02 -0.80
N PHE A 129 14.60 -15.95 -0.83
CA PHE A 129 13.91 -14.93 -1.65
C PHE A 129 14.23 -13.51 -1.19
N LYS A 130 14.41 -13.28 0.11
CA LYS A 130 14.83 -11.97 0.62
C LYS A 130 16.22 -11.61 0.12
N ASP A 131 17.17 -12.56 0.18
CA ASP A 131 18.54 -12.38 -0.27
C ASP A 131 18.62 -12.19 -1.81
N GLU A 132 17.70 -12.78 -2.57
CA GLU A 132 17.51 -12.55 -4.00
C GLU A 132 16.78 -11.22 -4.34
N GLU A 133 16.53 -10.36 -3.35
CA GLU A 133 15.72 -9.12 -3.46
C GLU A 133 14.27 -9.35 -3.95
N MET A 134 13.80 -10.60 -3.89
CA MET A 134 12.43 -11.00 -4.22
C MET A 134 11.50 -10.80 -3.01
N LEU A 135 11.41 -9.55 -2.55
CA LEU A 135 10.78 -9.23 -1.26
C LEU A 135 9.28 -9.59 -1.18
N VAL A 136 8.56 -9.55 -2.32
CA VAL A 136 7.14 -9.96 -2.38
C VAL A 136 6.99 -11.47 -2.22
N ASP A 137 7.88 -12.25 -2.83
CA ASP A 137 7.90 -13.70 -2.70
C ASP A 137 8.28 -14.11 -1.28
N ALA A 138 9.31 -13.49 -0.71
CA ALA A 138 9.70 -13.69 0.69
C ALA A 138 8.53 -13.41 1.65
N HIS A 139 7.84 -12.27 1.49
CA HIS A 139 6.68 -11.93 2.31
C HIS A 139 5.55 -12.94 2.23
N LEU A 140 5.22 -13.43 1.02
CA LEU A 140 4.20 -14.47 0.85
C LEU A 140 4.58 -15.77 1.56
N MET A 141 5.86 -16.14 1.54
CA MET A 141 6.35 -17.33 2.23
C MET A 141 6.36 -17.16 3.75
N TYR A 142 6.82 -16.02 4.28
CA TYR A 142 6.69 -15.73 5.72
C TYR A 142 5.21 -15.77 6.14
N PHE A 143 4.33 -15.15 5.37
CA PHE A 143 2.89 -15.17 5.64
C PHE A 143 2.35 -16.60 5.70
N PHE A 144 2.73 -17.44 4.75
CA PHE A 144 2.30 -18.84 4.71
C PHE A 144 2.81 -19.63 5.92
N ALA A 145 4.10 -19.60 6.23
CA ALA A 145 4.68 -20.29 7.38
C ALA A 145 4.09 -19.78 8.71
N ALA A 146 4.02 -18.45 8.89
CA ALA A 146 3.43 -17.84 10.07
C ALA A 146 1.96 -18.22 10.23
N LYS A 147 1.18 -18.31 9.14
CA LYS A 147 -0.21 -18.78 9.19
C LYS A 147 -0.33 -20.20 9.72
N GLN A 148 0.64 -21.06 9.41
CA GLN A 148 0.70 -22.44 9.89
C GLN A 148 1.31 -22.62 11.29
N GLY A 149 1.79 -21.54 11.92
CA GLY A 149 2.27 -21.55 13.30
C GLY A 149 3.77 -21.36 13.46
N HIS A 150 4.50 -21.13 12.37
CA HIS A 150 5.94 -20.87 12.45
C HIS A 150 6.22 -19.52 13.16
N ALA A 151 6.85 -19.60 14.32
CA ALA A 151 6.98 -18.48 15.24
C ALA A 151 7.94 -17.40 14.70
N GLU A 152 9.07 -17.80 14.10
CA GLU A 152 10.04 -16.86 13.55
C GLU A 152 9.49 -16.11 12.34
N SER A 153 8.74 -16.78 11.45
CA SER A 153 8.05 -16.09 10.35
C SER A 153 7.01 -15.08 10.85
N ALA A 154 6.29 -15.41 11.94
CA ALA A 154 5.37 -14.49 12.56
C ALA A 154 6.10 -13.27 13.18
N LEU A 155 7.29 -13.46 13.75
CA LEU A 155 8.14 -12.37 14.23
C LEU A 155 8.57 -11.43 13.09
N ILE A 156 9.00 -11.99 11.96
CA ILE A 156 9.38 -11.22 10.77
C ILE A 156 8.18 -10.40 10.26
N LEU A 157 7.00 -11.02 10.11
CA LEU A 157 5.79 -10.29 9.70
C LEU A 157 5.42 -9.20 10.70
N GLY A 158 5.49 -9.49 12.01
CA GLY A 158 5.24 -8.50 13.05
C GLY A 158 6.12 -7.27 12.87
N SER A 159 7.40 -7.49 12.60
CA SER A 159 8.37 -6.42 12.32
C SER A 159 8.07 -5.69 11.01
N MET A 160 7.67 -6.38 9.94
CA MET A 160 7.30 -5.74 8.67
C MET A 160 6.08 -4.81 8.80
N TYR A 161 5.14 -5.12 9.69
CA TYR A 161 3.95 -4.29 9.96
C TYR A 161 4.14 -3.29 11.10
N ASP A 162 5.25 -3.33 11.82
CA ASP A 162 5.52 -2.47 12.97
C ASP A 162 5.99 -1.08 12.48
N PRO A 163 5.19 -0.01 12.66
CA PRO A 163 5.56 1.32 12.18
C PRO A 163 6.75 1.91 12.95
N ASP A 164 7.05 1.42 14.15
CA ASP A 164 8.20 1.86 14.97
C ASP A 164 9.39 0.90 14.86
N HIS A 165 9.22 -0.24 14.18
CA HIS A 165 10.26 -1.22 13.95
C HIS A 165 10.14 -1.93 12.60
N THR A 166 10.05 -1.18 11.51
CA THR A 166 10.03 -1.78 10.17
C THR A 166 11.43 -2.24 9.79
N LEU A 167 11.59 -3.54 9.53
CA LEU A 167 12.80 -4.06 8.86
C LEU A 167 12.95 -3.39 7.49
N GLU A 168 14.18 -3.31 6.96
CA GLU A 168 14.51 -2.65 5.68
C GLU A 168 13.98 -3.41 4.45
N THR A 169 12.68 -3.68 4.39
CA THR A 169 11.95 -4.15 3.21
C THR A 169 11.02 -3.04 2.72
N PRO A 170 11.56 -1.89 2.29
CA PRO A 170 10.72 -0.79 1.81
C PRO A 170 9.87 -1.29 0.64
N ASN A 171 8.59 -0.91 0.62
CA ASN A 171 7.64 -1.12 -0.48
C ASN A 171 6.98 -2.51 -0.59
N VAL A 172 7.08 -3.38 0.42
CA VAL A 172 6.25 -4.61 0.46
C VAL A 172 4.93 -4.38 1.21
N VAL A 173 5.00 -3.66 2.32
CA VAL A 173 3.85 -3.26 3.12
C VAL A 173 3.63 -1.76 2.91
N GLU A 174 2.48 -1.40 2.33
CA GLU A 174 2.15 0.00 2.04
C GLU A 174 1.74 0.75 3.32
N ASP A 175 0.91 0.11 4.15
CA ASP A 175 0.33 0.70 5.36
C ASP A 175 0.68 -0.14 6.60
N PRO A 176 1.86 0.05 7.21
CA PRO A 176 2.17 -0.58 8.50
C PRO A 176 1.26 -0.03 9.61
N SER A 177 0.88 -0.90 10.55
CA SER A 177 -0.09 -0.61 11.61
C SER A 177 0.27 -1.37 12.88
N TRP A 178 0.19 -0.69 14.04
CA TRP A 178 0.40 -1.32 15.34
C TRP A 178 -0.55 -2.50 15.58
N THR A 179 -1.77 -2.44 15.03
CA THR A 179 -2.74 -3.53 15.17
C THR A 179 -2.29 -4.80 14.44
N GLN A 180 -1.71 -4.66 13.25
CA GLN A 180 -1.18 -5.79 12.49
C GLN A 180 0.10 -6.34 13.14
N ALA A 181 1.01 -5.45 13.54
CA ALA A 181 2.22 -5.84 14.27
C ALA A 181 1.88 -6.62 15.55
N TYR A 182 0.94 -6.12 16.35
CA TYR A 182 0.47 -6.78 17.57
C TYR A 182 -0.01 -8.21 17.30
N LYS A 183 -0.87 -8.41 16.29
CA LYS A 183 -1.40 -9.74 15.95
C LYS A 183 -0.31 -10.74 15.61
N TRP A 184 0.69 -10.32 14.84
CA TRP A 184 1.78 -11.19 14.43
C TRP A 184 2.76 -11.47 15.56
N TYR A 185 3.11 -10.46 16.35
CA TYR A 185 3.97 -10.67 17.53
C TYR A 185 3.29 -11.54 18.59
N VAL A 186 1.97 -11.42 18.81
CA VAL A 186 1.22 -12.35 19.68
C VAL A 186 1.37 -13.77 19.14
N LYS A 187 1.13 -13.99 17.85
CA LYS A 187 1.26 -15.32 17.26
C LYS A 187 2.67 -15.90 17.39
N ALA A 188 3.71 -15.08 17.21
CA ALA A 188 5.09 -15.49 17.41
C ALA A 188 5.38 -15.84 18.89
N ALA A 189 4.92 -15.01 19.82
CA ALA A 189 5.08 -15.22 21.26
C ALA A 189 4.35 -16.48 21.77
N ASP A 190 3.16 -16.76 21.23
CA ASP A 190 2.37 -17.97 21.49
C ASP A 190 3.09 -19.22 20.96
N GLY A 191 3.80 -19.09 19.84
CA GLY A 191 4.72 -20.09 19.31
C GLY A 191 6.06 -20.20 20.07
N GLY A 192 6.21 -19.52 21.21
CA GLY A 192 7.39 -19.62 22.07
C GLY A 192 8.55 -18.67 21.72
N ASN A 193 8.36 -17.75 20.77
CA ASN A 193 9.42 -16.82 20.38
C ASN A 193 9.63 -15.72 21.45
N GLU A 194 10.78 -15.72 22.10
CA GLU A 194 11.09 -14.75 23.17
C GLU A 194 11.31 -13.32 22.64
N ALA A 195 11.93 -13.18 21.47
CA ALA A 195 12.12 -11.87 20.85
C ALA A 195 10.77 -11.20 20.56
N ALA A 196 9.74 -11.97 20.16
CA ALA A 196 8.39 -11.48 19.98
C ALA A 196 7.77 -10.95 21.29
N ARG A 197 8.03 -11.59 22.43
CA ARG A 197 7.56 -11.10 23.74
C ARG A 197 8.21 -9.76 24.10
N GLU A 198 9.48 -9.59 23.77
CA GLU A 198 10.15 -8.29 23.92
C GLU A 198 9.56 -7.24 22.98
N ARG A 199 9.27 -7.61 21.72
CA ARG A 199 8.61 -6.72 20.76
C ARG A 199 7.23 -6.29 21.22
N LEU A 200 6.43 -7.18 21.80
CA LEU A 200 5.13 -6.82 22.38
C LEU A 200 5.25 -5.78 23.51
N LYS A 201 6.26 -5.91 24.37
CA LYS A 201 6.53 -4.93 25.44
C LYS A 201 6.93 -3.57 24.85
N TYR A 202 7.76 -3.57 23.82
CA TYR A 202 8.14 -2.35 23.12
C TYR A 202 6.94 -1.69 22.42
N LEU A 203 6.22 -2.45 21.60
CA LEU A 203 5.02 -2.03 20.89
C LEU A 203 4.00 -1.40 21.84
N ARG A 204 3.76 -2.02 23.00
CA ARG A 204 2.86 -1.48 24.03
C ARG A 204 3.27 -0.07 24.48
N LYS A 205 4.56 0.14 24.75
CA LYS A 205 5.06 1.45 25.18
C LYS A 205 4.88 2.50 24.10
N GLU A 206 5.15 2.17 22.84
CA GLU A 206 4.98 3.13 21.74
C GLU A 206 3.51 3.45 21.49
N VAL A 207 2.64 2.45 21.51
CA VAL A 207 1.19 2.63 21.40
C VAL A 207 0.65 3.50 22.55
N GLU A 208 1.06 3.26 23.80
CA GLU A 208 0.66 4.09 24.94
C GLU A 208 1.12 5.55 24.78
N ARG A 209 2.36 5.78 24.34
CA ARG A 209 2.88 7.12 24.04
C ARG A 209 2.11 7.79 22.91
N ALA A 210 1.78 7.06 21.86
CA ALA A 210 1.03 7.58 20.72
C ALA A 210 -0.42 7.92 21.12
N ALA A 211 -1.08 7.08 21.92
CA ALA A 211 -2.42 7.33 22.43
C ALA A 211 -2.44 8.57 23.34
N ALA A 212 -1.44 8.73 24.21
CA ALA A 212 -1.30 9.93 25.04
C ALA A 212 -1.13 11.23 24.21
N LYS A 213 -0.62 11.12 22.98
CA LYS A 213 -0.53 12.21 22.00
C LYS A 213 -1.78 12.38 21.13
N GLY A 214 -2.85 11.63 21.40
CA GLY A 214 -4.11 11.71 20.68
C GLY A 214 -4.19 10.85 19.41
N ASN A 215 -3.28 9.90 19.19
CA ASN A 215 -3.39 8.97 18.07
C ASN A 215 -4.61 8.05 18.26
N SER A 216 -5.53 8.07 17.29
CA SER A 216 -6.80 7.35 17.34
C SER A 216 -6.63 5.84 17.15
N GLU A 217 -5.70 5.39 16.31
CA GLU A 217 -5.38 3.97 16.12
C GLU A 217 -4.83 3.39 17.43
N ALA A 218 -3.83 4.06 18.02
CA ALA A 218 -3.24 3.64 19.28
C ALA A 218 -4.27 3.56 20.40
N THR A 219 -5.15 4.57 20.50
CA THR A 219 -6.23 4.58 21.49
C THR A 219 -7.17 3.39 21.30
N ARG A 220 -7.56 3.07 20.06
CA ARG A 220 -8.40 1.90 19.75
C ARG A 220 -7.71 0.59 20.12
N LEU A 221 -6.42 0.47 19.83
CA LEU A 221 -5.66 -0.74 20.14
C LEU A 221 -5.54 -0.97 21.65
N ILE A 222 -5.32 0.08 22.44
CA ILE A 222 -5.29 -0.02 23.92
C ILE A 222 -6.62 -0.55 24.47
N LEU A 223 -7.75 -0.14 23.89
CA LEU A 223 -9.08 -0.63 24.31
C LEU A 223 -9.26 -2.13 24.04
N GLN A 224 -8.57 -2.70 23.05
CA GLN A 224 -8.61 -4.13 22.74
C GLN A 224 -7.75 -4.98 23.69
N TRP A 225 -6.83 -4.37 24.44
CA TRP A 225 -5.97 -5.06 25.39
C TRP A 225 -6.55 -5.20 26.80
N ARG A 226 -7.72 -4.60 27.04
CA ARG A 226 -8.44 -4.69 28.32
C ARG A 226 -9.33 -5.92 28.35
#